data_AF-A0A2X2BT61-F1
#
_entry.id   AF-A0A2X2BT61-F1
#
_cell.length_a   1.000
_cell.length_b   1.000
_cell.length_c   1.000
_cell.angle_alpha   90.00
_cell.angle_beta   90.00
_cell.angle_gamma   90.00
#
_symmetry.space_group_name_H-M   'P 1'
#
loop_
_entity.id
_entity.type
_entity.pdbx_description
1 polymer ?
#
loop_
_entity_poly.entity_id
_entity_poly.type
_entity_poly.pdbx_seq_one_letter_code
_entity_poly.pdbx_strand_id
1 'polypeptide(L)'
;MAIAKTENGEVELDGDDSNLVYDERIDNLCAFLESEIHPLYSLVRTLKKGVAFHHGGLLDIARLEVEDLFTDGAIKNLVCTSTLLQGVNLPADRMIVISPKIGDYELSHFDFLNLIGRAGRINTSLYGEIFCIQLVDEEWAENKIEASETKEIQSAVLRKLNEHGESVVSYIDMYAKDIVDAQGEFKAINLASYLRSPIFS
;
A
#
# COMPACT_ATOMS: atom_id res chain seq x y z
N MET A 1 -1.36 8.31 5.06
CA MET A 1 -1.43 8.81 3.67
C MET A 1 -2.89 9.03 3.34
N ALA A 2 -3.20 9.93 2.42
CA ALA A 2 -4.56 10.09 1.90
C ALA A 2 -4.50 10.27 0.38
N ILE A 3 -5.53 9.84 -0.31
CA ILE A 3 -5.68 10.00 -1.75
C ILE A 3 -7.06 10.56 -2.07
N ALA A 4 -7.14 11.37 -3.12
CA ALA A 4 -8.39 11.98 -3.54
C ALA A 4 -8.54 11.98 -5.06
N LYS A 5 -9.79 11.96 -5.51
CA LYS A 5 -10.19 12.14 -6.91
C LYS A 5 -10.77 13.52 -7.15
N THR A 6 -10.54 14.06 -8.34
CA THR A 6 -11.09 15.33 -8.80
C THR A 6 -12.13 15.11 -9.88
N GLU A 7 -13.15 15.97 -9.94
CA GLU A 7 -14.02 16.06 -11.10
C GLU A 7 -13.31 16.87 -12.20
N ASN A 8 -13.60 16.55 -13.47
CA ASN A 8 -13.06 17.30 -14.61
C ASN A 8 -13.54 18.76 -14.57
N GLY A 9 -12.66 19.68 -14.18
CA GLY A 9 -12.85 21.13 -14.34
C GLY A 9 -13.33 21.86 -13.08
N GLU A 10 -12.51 22.84 -12.67
CA GLU A 10 -12.77 23.90 -11.67
C GLU A 10 -12.99 23.45 -10.22
N VAL A 11 -11.93 23.62 -9.41
CA VAL A 11 -12.07 23.68 -7.95
C VAL A 11 -12.61 25.07 -7.60
N GLU A 12 -13.92 25.19 -7.43
CA GLU A 12 -14.47 26.30 -6.64
C GLU A 12 -14.06 26.09 -5.18
N LEU A 13 -13.19 26.95 -4.67
CA LEU A 13 -12.78 27.03 -3.27
C LEU A 13 -13.82 27.79 -2.43
N ASP A 14 -15.11 27.58 -2.71
CA ASP A 14 -16.20 28.10 -1.88
C ASP A 14 -16.91 26.93 -1.20
N GLY A 15 -16.84 26.93 0.13
CA GLY A 15 -17.26 25.83 0.97
C GLY A 15 -18.78 25.65 0.99
N ASP A 16 -19.27 24.70 0.19
CA ASP A 16 -20.54 24.03 0.45
C ASP A 16 -20.34 22.51 0.54
N ASP A 17 -20.67 21.95 1.71
CA ASP A 17 -20.53 20.55 2.13
C ASP A 17 -21.54 19.62 1.41
N SER A 18 -22.09 20.03 0.26
CA SER A 18 -23.38 19.57 -0.26
C SER A 18 -23.33 18.76 -1.57
N ASN A 19 -22.16 18.48 -2.15
CA ASN A 19 -22.02 17.63 -3.34
C ASN A 19 -21.46 16.23 -3.01
N LEU A 20 -21.98 15.63 -1.93
CA LEU A 20 -21.82 14.19 -1.72
C LEU A 20 -22.70 13.47 -2.75
N VAL A 21 -22.05 12.76 -3.68
CA VAL A 21 -22.75 11.90 -4.64
C VAL A 21 -23.45 10.82 -3.85
N TYR A 22 -24.79 10.85 -3.85
CA TYR A 22 -25.58 9.80 -3.24
C TYR A 22 -25.38 8.49 -4.01
N ASP A 23 -24.88 7.46 -3.34
CA ASP A 23 -24.71 6.13 -3.89
C ASP A 23 -25.28 5.10 -2.90
N GLU A 24 -26.30 4.36 -3.33
CA GLU A 24 -27.00 3.35 -2.52
C GLU A 24 -26.04 2.28 -1.97
N ARG A 25 -24.93 2.01 -2.67
CA ARG A 25 -23.91 1.06 -2.22
C ARG A 25 -23.23 1.51 -0.92
N ILE A 26 -23.11 2.82 -0.69
CA ILE A 26 -22.56 3.36 0.56
C ILE A 26 -23.50 3.05 1.73
N ASP A 27 -24.80 3.21 1.52
CA ASP A 27 -25.83 2.89 2.52
C ASP A 27 -25.86 1.40 2.83
N ASN A 28 -25.78 0.55 1.80
CA ASN A 28 -25.71 -0.90 1.93
C ASN A 28 -24.47 -1.36 2.70
N LEU A 29 -23.30 -0.79 2.39
CA LEU A 29 -22.06 -1.05 3.13
C LEU A 29 -22.18 -0.59 4.59
N CYS A 30 -22.77 0.58 4.84
CA CYS A 30 -23.00 1.05 6.20
C CYS A 30 -23.91 0.11 6.98
N ALA A 31 -25.06 -0.29 6.41
CA ALA A 31 -26.00 -1.21 7.06
C ALA A 31 -25.35 -2.55 7.40
N PHE A 32 -24.55 -3.10 6.48
CA PHE A 32 -23.77 -4.32 6.72
C PHE A 32 -22.75 -4.16 7.86
N LEU A 33 -21.99 -3.07 7.88
CA LEU A 33 -20.98 -2.84 8.93
C LEU A 33 -21.63 -2.60 10.30
N GLU A 34 -22.78 -1.93 10.33
CA GLU A 34 -23.55 -1.71 11.56
C GLU A 34 -24.09 -3.04 12.12
N SER A 35 -24.50 -3.99 11.27
CA SER A 35 -25.00 -5.30 11.70
C SER A 35 -23.90 -6.29 12.09
N GLU A 36 -22.82 -6.37 11.29
CA GLU A 36 -21.77 -7.39 11.47
C GLU A 36 -20.68 -6.98 12.46
N ILE A 37 -20.41 -5.68 12.60
CA ILE A 37 -19.35 -5.18 13.48
C ILE A 37 -19.95 -4.45 14.68
N HIS A 38 -20.46 -3.23 14.44
CA HIS A 38 -21.04 -2.38 15.47
C HIS A 38 -21.64 -1.10 14.86
N PRO A 39 -22.78 -0.59 15.35
CA PRO A 39 -23.38 0.66 14.84
C PRO A 39 -22.48 1.91 14.93
N LEU A 40 -21.55 1.91 15.89
CA LEU A 40 -20.58 3.00 16.09
C LEU A 40 -19.23 2.75 15.41
N TYR A 41 -19.15 1.79 14.48
CA TYR A 41 -17.92 1.51 13.78
C TYR A 41 -17.43 2.75 13.02
N SER A 42 -16.14 3.08 13.18
CA SER A 42 -15.60 4.35 12.67
C SER A 42 -15.77 4.51 11.16
N LEU A 43 -15.69 3.42 10.39
CA LEU A 43 -15.83 3.46 8.93
C LEU A 43 -17.25 3.90 8.52
N VAL A 44 -18.29 3.46 9.24
CA VAL A 44 -19.67 3.89 9.01
C VAL A 44 -19.78 5.42 9.19
N ARG A 45 -19.18 5.95 10.26
CA ARG A 45 -19.22 7.38 10.56
C ARG A 45 -18.50 8.22 9.52
N THR A 46 -17.40 7.73 8.96
CA THR A 46 -16.66 8.46 7.92
C THR A 46 -17.34 8.32 6.56
N LEU A 47 -17.86 7.14 6.20
CA LEU A 47 -18.55 6.89 4.94
C LEU A 47 -19.75 7.81 4.76
N LYS A 48 -20.55 8.01 5.82
CA LYS A 48 -21.67 8.97 5.85
C LYS A 48 -21.25 10.43 5.63
N LYS A 49 -19.96 10.73 5.68
CA LYS A 49 -19.37 12.04 5.39
C LYS A 49 -18.59 12.08 4.08
N GLY A 50 -18.68 11.04 3.25
CA GLY A 50 -17.96 10.95 1.97
C GLY A 50 -16.46 10.67 2.08
N VAL A 51 -15.99 10.21 3.25
CA VAL A 51 -14.59 9.85 3.47
C VAL A 51 -14.51 8.39 3.90
N ALA A 52 -13.63 7.60 3.29
CA ALA A 52 -13.33 6.27 3.78
C ALA A 52 -11.91 6.18 4.30
N PHE A 53 -11.63 5.12 5.06
CA PHE A 53 -10.27 4.71 5.32
C PHE A 53 -10.05 3.26 4.88
N HIS A 54 -8.81 2.92 4.52
CA HIS A 54 -8.41 1.59 4.07
C HIS A 54 -7.09 1.17 4.72
N HIS A 55 -7.12 0.02 5.38
CA HIS A 55 -5.94 -0.66 5.92
C HIS A 55 -6.20 -2.17 6.04
N GLY A 56 -5.15 -2.96 6.22
CA GLY A 56 -5.23 -4.43 6.29
C GLY A 56 -6.02 -5.01 7.48
N GLY A 57 -6.45 -4.16 8.42
CA GLY A 57 -7.27 -4.57 9.58
C GLY A 57 -8.78 -4.49 9.35
N LEU A 58 -9.21 -3.96 8.20
CA LEU A 58 -10.61 -3.99 7.78
C LEU A 58 -11.00 -5.40 7.32
N LEU A 59 -12.29 -5.74 7.50
CA LEU A 59 -12.89 -6.94 6.91
C LEU A 59 -12.67 -6.94 5.40
N ASP A 60 -12.36 -8.10 4.82
CA ASP A 60 -12.05 -8.24 3.39
C ASP A 60 -13.17 -7.66 2.51
N ILE A 61 -14.43 -7.94 2.85
CA ILE A 61 -15.59 -7.41 2.12
C ILE A 61 -15.66 -5.87 2.17
N ALA A 62 -15.34 -5.27 3.32
CA ALA A 62 -15.33 -3.83 3.48
C ALA A 62 -14.19 -3.17 2.70
N ARG A 63 -13.03 -3.84 2.61
CA ARG A 63 -11.90 -3.34 1.81
C ARG A 63 -12.25 -3.32 0.33
N LEU A 64 -12.78 -4.43 -0.19
CA LEU A 64 -13.15 -4.55 -1.60
C LEU A 64 -14.21 -3.52 -1.99
N GLU A 65 -15.28 -3.39 -1.20
CA GLU A 65 -16.32 -2.39 -1.48
C GLU A 65 -15.80 -0.95 -1.41
N VAL A 66 -14.94 -0.62 -0.45
CA VAL A 66 -14.31 0.72 -0.40
C VAL A 66 -13.42 0.98 -1.61
N GLU A 67 -12.68 -0.02 -2.08
CA GLU A 67 -11.86 0.08 -3.29
C GLU A 67 -12.71 0.33 -4.55
N ASP A 68 -13.81 -0.39 -4.70
CA ASP A 68 -14.73 -0.25 -5.84
C ASP A 68 -15.43 1.11 -5.80
N LEU A 69 -15.97 1.51 -4.65
CA LEU A 69 -16.62 2.82 -4.47
C LEU A 69 -15.66 3.99 -4.74
N PHE A 70 -14.40 3.87 -4.34
CA PHE A 70 -13.39 4.88 -4.66
C PHE A 70 -13.04 4.85 -6.16
N THR A 71 -12.91 3.65 -6.75
CA THR A 71 -12.60 3.47 -8.17
C THR A 71 -13.68 4.06 -9.09
N ASP A 72 -14.94 3.99 -8.68
CA ASP A 72 -16.05 4.58 -9.41
C ASP A 72 -16.27 6.07 -9.11
N GLY A 73 -15.60 6.61 -8.09
CA GLY A 73 -15.72 8.02 -7.69
C GLY A 73 -16.91 8.33 -6.78
N ALA A 74 -17.64 7.31 -6.32
CA ALA A 74 -18.67 7.45 -5.29
C ALA A 74 -18.07 7.94 -3.96
N ILE A 75 -16.86 7.46 -3.63
CA ILE A 75 -16.04 8.01 -2.55
C ILE A 75 -14.89 8.81 -3.18
N LYS A 76 -14.83 10.11 -2.89
CA LYS A 76 -13.80 10.99 -3.44
C LYS A 76 -12.53 11.04 -2.59
N ASN A 77 -12.63 10.75 -1.30
CA ASN A 77 -11.55 10.89 -0.34
C ASN A 77 -11.29 9.58 0.40
N LEU A 78 -10.06 9.05 0.30
CA LEU A 78 -9.66 7.82 0.94
C LEU A 78 -8.38 8.00 1.75
N VAL A 79 -8.46 7.74 3.06
CA VAL A 79 -7.30 7.70 3.96
C VAL A 79 -6.73 6.29 3.96
N CYS A 80 -5.42 6.11 3.77
CA CYS A 80 -4.84 4.77 3.68
C CYS A 80 -3.43 4.67 4.26
N THR A 81 -3.03 3.44 4.53
CA THR A 81 -1.64 3.10 4.83
C THR A 81 -0.82 3.05 3.54
N SER A 82 0.49 3.30 3.65
CA SER A 82 1.45 3.26 2.53
C SER A 82 1.48 1.92 1.79
N THR A 83 1.15 0.81 2.49
CA THR A 83 1.03 -0.53 1.90
C THR A 83 -0.06 -0.66 0.83
N LEU A 84 -1.10 0.19 0.87
CA LEU A 84 -2.19 0.12 -0.09
C LEU A 84 -1.72 0.33 -1.53
N LEU A 85 -0.80 1.26 -1.73
CA LEU A 85 -0.28 1.58 -3.05
C LEU A 85 0.73 0.54 -3.57
N GLN A 86 1.26 -0.36 -2.72
CA GLN A 86 2.23 -1.37 -3.15
C GLN A 86 1.60 -2.58 -3.83
N GLY A 87 0.28 -2.78 -3.72
CA GLY A 87 -0.41 -3.96 -4.25
C GLY A 87 -1.75 -3.69 -4.94
N VAL A 88 -2.28 -2.47 -4.86
CA VAL A 88 -3.63 -2.15 -5.37
C VAL A 88 -3.55 -1.08 -6.46
N ASN A 89 -4.39 -1.24 -7.48
CA ASN A 89 -4.48 -0.34 -8.62
C ASN A 89 -5.55 0.73 -8.38
N LEU A 90 -5.35 1.59 -7.37
CA LEU A 90 -6.26 2.70 -7.05
C LEU A 90 -5.75 3.98 -7.75
N PRO A 91 -6.36 4.41 -8.87
CA PRO A 91 -6.00 5.67 -9.50
C PRO A 91 -6.47 6.84 -8.62
N ALA A 92 -5.54 7.72 -8.27
CA ALA A 92 -5.84 8.97 -7.58
C ALA A 92 -5.20 10.15 -8.30
N ASP A 93 -5.95 11.25 -8.37
CA ASP A 93 -5.50 12.49 -8.99
C ASP A 93 -4.62 13.29 -8.01
N ARG A 94 -4.95 13.20 -6.72
CA ARG A 94 -4.22 13.85 -5.64
C ARG A 94 -3.78 12.86 -4.58
N MET A 95 -2.56 13.03 -4.08
CA MET A 95 -2.01 12.25 -2.99
C MET A 95 -1.46 13.16 -1.90
N ILE A 96 -1.78 12.85 -0.65
CA ILE A 96 -1.25 13.53 0.54
C ILE A 96 -0.42 12.53 1.33
N VAL A 97 0.88 12.82 1.43
CA VAL A 97 1.84 12.02 2.20
C VAL A 97 2.17 12.79 3.47
N ILE A 98 1.76 12.25 4.61
CA ILE A 98 1.95 12.88 5.93
C ILE A 98 3.30 12.49 6.54
N SER A 99 3.75 11.25 6.30
CA SER A 99 5.02 10.75 6.79
C SER A 99 5.52 9.66 5.84
N PRO A 100 6.83 9.62 5.52
CA PRO A 100 7.38 8.66 4.58
C PRO A 100 7.74 7.36 5.29
N LYS A 101 6.79 6.74 5.99
CA LYS A 101 7.02 5.53 6.80
C LYS A 101 6.09 4.38 6.43
N ILE A 102 6.60 3.16 6.55
CA ILE A 102 5.84 1.90 6.50
C ILE A 102 6.07 1.19 7.84
N GLY A 103 5.08 1.25 8.73
CA GLY A 103 5.27 0.79 10.11
C GLY A 103 6.40 1.59 10.78
N ASP A 104 7.40 0.89 11.29
CA ASP A 104 8.58 1.49 11.94
C ASP A 104 9.71 1.84 10.97
N TYR A 105 9.58 1.49 9.69
CA TYR A 105 10.61 1.72 8.68
C TYR A 105 10.36 2.99 7.89
N GLU A 106 11.42 3.76 7.65
CA GLU A 106 11.37 4.85 6.68
C GLU A 106 11.38 4.31 5.25
N LEU A 107 10.57 4.94 4.39
CA LEU A 107 10.58 4.69 2.95
C LEU A 107 11.97 5.05 2.40
N SER A 108 12.56 4.14 1.64
CA SER A 108 13.73 4.48 0.84
C SER A 108 13.36 5.50 -0.25
N HIS A 109 14.36 6.18 -0.82
CA HIS A 109 14.16 7.03 -1.99
C HIS A 109 13.40 6.29 -3.12
N PHE A 110 13.76 5.03 -3.39
CA PHE A 110 13.08 4.21 -4.39
C PHE A 110 11.64 3.85 -4.02
N ASP A 111 11.37 3.53 -2.76
CA ASP A 111 10.00 3.23 -2.33
C ASP A 111 9.12 4.46 -2.43
N PHE A 112 9.67 5.63 -2.10
CA PHE A 112 9.01 6.91 -2.26
C PHE A 112 8.74 7.23 -3.74
N LEU A 113 9.72 7.09 -4.64
CA LEU A 113 9.52 7.26 -6.08
C LEU A 113 8.46 6.30 -6.65
N ASN A 114 8.49 5.03 -6.23
CA ASN A 114 7.47 4.05 -6.62
C ASN A 114 6.08 4.42 -6.09
N LEU A 115 6.00 5.02 -4.90
CA LEU A 115 4.76 5.48 -4.29
C LEU A 115 4.16 6.65 -5.08
N ILE A 116 4.95 7.71 -5.28
CA ILE A 116 4.48 8.92 -5.93
C ILE A 116 4.25 8.73 -7.43
N GLY A 117 4.98 7.82 -8.07
CA GLY A 117 4.77 7.45 -9.48
C GLY A 117 3.44 6.77 -9.75
N ARG A 118 2.68 6.39 -8.71
CA ARG A 118 1.30 5.90 -8.82
C ARG A 118 0.25 7.01 -8.76
N ALA A 119 0.65 8.23 -8.38
CA ALA A 119 -0.22 9.41 -8.45
C ALA A 119 -0.37 9.86 -9.91
N GLY A 120 -1.60 10.09 -10.36
CA GLY A 120 -1.89 10.55 -11.72
C GLY A 120 -1.75 9.48 -12.79
N ARG A 121 -2.88 9.00 -13.34
CA ARG A 121 -2.88 8.22 -14.59
C ARG A 121 -3.17 9.12 -15.78
N ILE A 122 -2.32 9.02 -16.80
CA ILE A 122 -2.41 9.78 -18.06
C ILE A 122 -3.80 9.68 -18.74
N ASN A 123 -4.55 8.60 -18.49
CA ASN A 123 -5.86 8.38 -19.10
C ASN A 123 -7.04 9.04 -18.37
N THR A 124 -6.86 9.51 -17.13
CA THR A 124 -7.95 10.08 -16.31
C THR A 124 -7.70 11.51 -15.84
N SER A 125 -6.44 11.89 -15.65
CA SER A 125 -6.06 13.26 -15.30
C SER A 125 -4.88 13.74 -16.14
N LEU A 126 -4.87 15.04 -16.46
CA LEU A 126 -3.78 15.69 -17.19
C LEU A 126 -2.48 15.76 -16.37
N TYR A 127 -2.58 15.76 -15.04
CA TYR A 127 -1.46 15.77 -14.11
C TYR A 127 -1.87 15.18 -12.75
N GLY A 128 -0.91 14.63 -12.01
CA GLY A 128 -1.11 14.18 -10.62
C GLY A 128 -0.48 15.18 -9.66
N GLU A 129 -1.14 15.47 -8.54
CA GLU A 129 -0.62 16.35 -7.50
C GLU A 129 -0.22 15.53 -6.27
N ILE A 130 0.98 15.77 -5.74
CA ILE A 130 1.46 15.15 -4.52
C ILE A 130 1.78 16.24 -3.51
N PHE A 131 1.10 16.21 -2.37
CA PHE A 131 1.32 17.09 -1.24
C PHE A 131 2.07 16.35 -0.15
N CYS A 132 3.29 16.76 0.15
CA CYS A 132 4.06 16.22 1.25
C CYS A 132 3.92 17.16 2.45
N ILE A 133 3.34 16.65 3.54
CA ILE A 133 3.16 17.42 4.78
C ILE A 133 4.37 17.15 5.67
N GLN A 134 5.05 18.21 6.08
CA GLN A 134 6.09 18.18 7.09
C GLN A 134 5.47 18.45 8.46
N LEU A 135 5.75 17.58 9.43
CA LEU A 135 5.44 17.84 10.82
C LEU A 135 6.53 18.73 11.41
N VAL A 136 6.21 19.40 12.52
CA VAL A 136 7.18 20.24 13.25
C VAL A 136 8.41 19.38 13.57
N ASP A 137 9.60 19.90 13.25
CA ASP A 137 10.90 19.24 13.40
C ASP A 137 11.18 18.05 12.45
N GLU A 138 10.37 17.84 11.40
CA GLU A 138 10.62 16.82 10.36
C GLU A 138 10.82 17.44 8.97
N GLU A 139 12.07 17.53 8.51
CA GLU A 139 12.40 17.84 7.10
C GLU A 139 12.68 16.54 6.33
N TRP A 140 11.63 15.94 5.76
CA TRP A 140 11.77 14.66 5.06
C TRP A 140 11.51 14.73 3.55
N ALA A 141 10.58 15.59 3.12
CA ALA A 141 10.06 15.57 1.75
C ALA A 141 11.13 15.92 0.72
N GLU A 142 11.79 17.06 0.88
CA GLU A 142 12.87 17.53 0.00
C GLU A 142 14.01 16.51 -0.03
N ASN A 143 14.45 16.02 1.13
CA ASN A 143 15.48 15.01 1.26
C ASN A 143 15.18 13.73 0.45
N LYS A 144 13.91 13.28 0.40
CA LYS A 144 13.54 12.09 -0.40
C LYS A 144 13.44 12.39 -1.90
N ILE A 145 13.08 13.61 -2.29
CA ILE A 145 12.97 14.04 -3.69
C ILE A 145 14.35 14.27 -4.31
N GLU A 146 15.24 14.94 -3.58
CA GLU A 146 16.58 15.34 -4.04
C GLU A 146 17.64 14.24 -3.87
N ALA A 147 17.33 13.19 -3.10
CA ALA A 147 18.21 12.04 -2.96
C ALA A 147 18.57 11.47 -4.34
N SER A 148 19.87 11.33 -4.60
CA SER A 148 20.42 10.70 -5.80
C SER A 148 20.96 9.28 -5.52
N GLU A 149 20.46 8.66 -4.46
CA GLU A 149 20.87 7.34 -4.03
C GLU A 149 20.70 6.31 -5.16
N THR A 150 21.77 5.60 -5.49
CA THR A 150 21.72 4.48 -6.41
C THR A 150 21.45 3.20 -5.62
N LYS A 151 20.40 2.47 -5.98
CA LYS A 151 20.14 1.15 -5.41
C LYS A 151 20.96 0.12 -6.17
N GLU A 152 21.95 -0.46 -5.49
CA GLU A 152 22.66 -1.61 -6.03
C GLU A 152 21.67 -2.76 -6.22
N ILE A 153 21.49 -3.18 -7.47
CA ILE A 153 20.58 -4.27 -7.81
C ILE A 153 21.31 -5.58 -7.55
N GLN A 154 21.08 -6.16 -6.37
CA GLN A 154 21.53 -7.50 -6.05
C GLN A 154 20.40 -8.51 -6.27
N SER A 155 20.73 -9.65 -6.87
CA SER A 155 19.79 -10.77 -6.96
C SER A 155 19.34 -11.21 -5.57
N ALA A 156 18.03 -11.37 -5.38
CA ALA A 156 17.46 -11.87 -4.12
C ALA A 156 18.04 -13.25 -3.74
N VAL A 157 18.41 -14.04 -4.76
CA VAL A 157 19.09 -15.33 -4.58
C VAL A 157 20.50 -15.13 -4.01
N LEU A 158 21.29 -14.23 -4.59
CA LEU A 158 22.65 -13.94 -4.14
C LEU A 158 22.66 -13.35 -2.72
N ARG A 159 21.71 -12.46 -2.41
CA ARG A 159 21.58 -11.90 -1.06
C ARG A 159 21.31 -13.00 -0.04
N LYS A 160 20.32 -13.86 -0.29
CA LYS A 160 20.02 -15.00 0.61
C LYS A 160 21.15 -16.01 0.70
N LEU A 161 21.87 -16.25 -0.39
CA LEU A 161 23.08 -17.09 -0.39
C LEU A 161 24.17 -16.48 0.50
N ASN A 162 24.39 -15.16 0.45
CA ASN A 162 25.38 -14.52 1.30
C ASN A 162 24.95 -14.51 2.78
N GLU A 163 23.67 -14.32 3.07
CA GLU A 163 23.13 -14.29 4.44
C GLU A 163 23.07 -15.69 5.09
N HIS A 164 22.81 -16.74 4.30
CA HIS A 164 22.53 -18.09 4.80
C HIS A 164 23.35 -19.18 4.10
N GLY A 165 24.52 -18.84 3.56
CA GLY A 165 25.32 -19.72 2.71
C GLY A 165 25.67 -21.05 3.36
N GLU A 166 26.06 -21.04 4.64
CA GLU A 166 26.37 -22.27 5.39
C GLU A 166 25.15 -23.20 5.51
N SER A 167 23.96 -22.64 5.74
CA SER A 167 22.72 -23.40 5.78
C SER A 167 22.34 -23.93 4.40
N VAL A 168 22.56 -23.16 3.32
CA VAL A 168 22.28 -23.65 1.96
C VAL A 168 23.19 -24.82 1.60
N VAL A 169 24.48 -24.74 1.91
CA VAL A 169 25.46 -25.80 1.67
C VAL A 169 25.11 -27.05 2.46
N SER A 170 24.71 -26.92 3.74
CA SER A 170 24.32 -28.08 4.55
C SER A 170 23.05 -28.76 4.02
N TYR A 171 22.09 -28.00 3.46
CA TYR A 171 20.84 -28.54 2.94
C TYR A 171 20.93 -29.11 1.52
N ILE A 172 21.99 -28.81 0.76
CA ILE A 172 22.04 -29.12 -0.68
C ILE A 172 22.07 -30.62 -0.95
N ASP A 173 22.66 -31.40 -0.05
CA ASP A 173 22.76 -32.86 -0.18
C ASP A 173 21.74 -33.61 0.71
N MET A 174 20.92 -32.89 1.48
CA MET A 174 19.92 -33.49 2.37
C MET A 174 18.56 -33.58 1.69
N TYR A 175 17.82 -34.68 1.87
CA TYR A 175 16.42 -34.69 1.45
C TYR A 175 15.60 -33.70 2.30
N ALA A 176 14.63 -33.03 1.68
CA ALA A 176 13.81 -32.02 2.36
C ALA A 176 13.14 -32.53 3.67
N LYS A 177 12.79 -33.82 3.71
CA LYS A 177 12.24 -34.51 4.89
C LYS A 177 13.24 -34.71 6.04
N ASP A 178 14.53 -34.70 5.73
CA ASP A 178 15.63 -34.95 6.67
C ASP A 178 16.24 -33.63 7.18
N ILE A 179 15.83 -32.49 6.60
CA ILE A 179 16.15 -31.16 7.12
C ILE A 179 15.25 -30.93 8.35
N VAL A 180 15.74 -31.36 9.51
CA VAL A 180 15.10 -31.16 10.81
C VAL A 180 16.07 -30.40 11.71
N ASP A 181 15.67 -29.23 12.18
CA ASP A 181 16.34 -28.53 13.28
C ASP A 181 15.33 -28.34 14.41
N ALA A 182 15.77 -28.69 15.62
CA ALA A 182 15.11 -28.56 16.91
C ALA A 182 14.61 -27.14 17.29
N GLN A 183 14.76 -26.11 16.44
CA GLN A 183 14.25 -24.74 16.68
C GLN A 183 13.39 -24.12 15.56
N GLY A 184 13.09 -24.83 14.46
CA GLY A 184 12.04 -24.41 13.51
C GLY A 184 12.35 -23.27 12.52
N GLU A 185 13.61 -22.85 12.36
CA GLU A 185 13.97 -21.81 11.39
C GLU A 185 14.30 -22.39 9.99
N PHE A 186 13.28 -22.52 9.13
CA PHE A 186 13.39 -22.97 7.73
C PHE A 186 13.96 -21.89 6.77
N LYS A 187 15.00 -21.15 7.16
CA LYS A 187 15.41 -19.91 6.48
C LYS A 187 15.94 -20.10 5.04
N ALA A 188 16.55 -21.24 4.73
CA ALA A 188 17.24 -21.46 3.44
C ALA A 188 16.70 -22.65 2.60
N ILE A 189 15.66 -23.35 3.06
CA ILE A 189 15.18 -24.60 2.43
C ILE A 189 14.64 -24.39 1.01
N ASN A 190 13.94 -23.28 0.78
CA ASN A 190 13.38 -22.94 -0.54
C ASN A 190 14.49 -22.66 -1.56
N LEU A 191 15.58 -22.03 -1.11
CA LEU A 191 16.73 -21.72 -1.95
C LEU A 191 17.54 -22.99 -2.29
N ALA A 192 17.81 -23.85 -1.30
CA ALA A 192 18.46 -25.14 -1.54
C ALA A 192 17.63 -26.05 -2.47
N SER A 193 16.30 -26.02 -2.34
CA SER A 193 15.40 -26.76 -3.23
C SER A 193 15.38 -26.20 -4.66
N TYR A 194 15.43 -24.88 -4.83
CA TYR A 194 15.57 -24.25 -6.14
C TYR A 194 16.88 -24.64 -6.84
N LEU A 195 18.01 -24.63 -6.12
CA LEU A 195 19.33 -24.97 -6.69
C LEU A 195 19.47 -26.43 -7.09
N ARG A 196 18.70 -27.34 -6.47
CA ARG A 196 18.63 -28.77 -6.85
C ARG A 196 17.76 -29.04 -8.08
N SER A 197 16.97 -28.06 -8.53
CA SER A 197 16.06 -28.24 -9.64
C SER A 197 16.85 -28.51 -10.94
N PRO A 198 16.41 -29.46 -11.79
CA PRO A 198 17.13 -29.90 -13.00
C PRO A 198 17.25 -28.84 -14.11
N ILE A 199 16.86 -27.59 -13.85
CA ILE A 199 17.00 -26.46 -14.77
C ILE A 199 18.49 -26.04 -14.91
N PHE A 200 19.36 -26.46 -13.98
CA PHE A 200 20.79 -26.11 -13.95
C PHE A 200 21.75 -27.32 -14.09
N SER A 201 21.26 -28.50 -14.48
CA SER A 201 22.08 -29.71 -14.72
C SER A 201 22.23 -30.03 -16.21
#